data_AF-A0A436HHA9-F1
#
_entry.id   AF-A0A436HHA9-F1
#
_cell.length_a   1.000
_cell.length_b   1.000
_cell.length_c   1.000
_cell.angle_alpha   90.00
_cell.angle_beta   90.00
_cell.angle_gamma   90.00
#
_symmetry.space_group_name_H-M   'P 1'
#
loop_
_entity.id
_entity.type
_entity.pdbx_description
1 polymer ?
#
loop_
_entity_poly.entity_id
_entity_poly.type
_entity_poly.pdbx_seq_one_letter_code
_entity_poly.pdbx_strand_id
1 'polypeptide(L)' 'VQVGSHYHFFETNEGLKFDRERARGMRLDIAAGTAMRFEPGQERDVTLVPLGGKREVYGFQQKVMGKL' A
#
# COMPACT_ATOMS: atom_id res chain seq x y z
N VAL A 1 -12.38 -3.90 -3.07
CA VAL A 1 -10.94 -3.81 -3.45
C VAL A 1 -10.14 -4.76 -2.59
N GLN A 2 -9.12 -5.43 -3.12
CA GLN A 2 -8.23 -6.29 -2.34
C GLN A 2 -6.78 -5.86 -2.56
N VAL A 3 -6.02 -5.70 -1.48
CA VAL A 3 -4.64 -5.21 -1.50
C VAL A 3 -3.72 -6.27 -0.89
N GLY A 4 -2.68 -6.65 -1.63
CA GLY A 4 -1.72 -7.66 -1.21
C GLY A 4 -0.65 -7.13 -0.24
N SER A 5 -0.03 -8.05 0.50
CA SER A 5 0.99 -7.79 1.53
C SER A 5 2.17 -6.88 1.09
N HIS A 6 2.57 -6.94 -0.19
CA HIS A 6 3.76 -6.23 -0.71
C HIS A 6 3.44 -5.10 -1.69
N TYR A 7 2.16 -4.80 -1.90
CA TYR A 7 1.78 -3.68 -2.75
C TYR A 7 2.12 -2.35 -2.05
N HIS A 8 2.66 -1.37 -2.80
CA HIS A 8 2.96 -0.04 -2.26
C HIS A 8 1.65 0.67 -1.90
N PHE A 9 1.35 0.78 -0.60
CA PHE A 9 0.00 1.11 -0.12
C PHE A 9 -0.46 2.50 -0.58
N PHE A 10 0.48 3.45 -0.70
CA PHE A 10 0.29 4.77 -1.31
C PHE A 10 -0.40 4.75 -2.68
N GLU A 11 -0.09 3.75 -3.51
CA GLU A 11 -0.55 3.65 -4.90
C GLU A 11 -1.74 2.70 -5.06
N THR A 12 -2.42 2.33 -3.98
CA THR A 12 -3.63 1.49 -4.04
C THR A 12 -4.78 2.21 -4.75
N ASN A 13 -5.83 1.48 -5.10
CA ASN A 13 -7.02 2.00 -5.79
C ASN A 13 -7.53 3.32 -5.15
N GLU A 14 -7.83 4.33 -5.98
CA GLU A 14 -8.24 5.68 -5.53
C GLU A 14 -9.59 5.71 -4.82
N GLY A 15 -10.41 4.67 -4.97
CA GLY A 15 -11.64 4.48 -4.18
C GLY A 15 -11.39 4.24 -2.69
N LEU A 16 -10.16 3.87 -2.28
CA LEU A 16 -9.77 3.80 -0.87
C LEU A 16 -9.37 5.19 -0.37
N LYS A 17 -10.07 5.68 0.65
CA LYS A 17 -9.83 6.98 1.28
C LYS A 17 -9.04 6.82 2.58
N PHE A 18 -7.86 7.38 2.63
CA PHE A 18 -6.96 7.41 3.79
C PHE A 18 -5.87 8.48 3.56
N ASP A 19 -5.03 8.73 4.57
CA ASP A 19 -3.87 9.62 4.44
C ASP A 19 -2.79 8.98 3.57
N ARG A 20 -2.76 9.38 2.29
CA ARG A 20 -1.83 8.86 1.28
C ARG A 20 -0.38 9.19 1.65
N GLU A 21 -0.10 10.42 2.07
CA GLU A 21 1.26 10.85 2.39
C GLU A 21 1.88 10.01 3.51
N ARG A 22 1.09 9.65 4.54
CA ARG A 22 1.53 8.73 5.60
C ARG A 22 1.82 7.31 5.13
N ALA A 23 1.23 6.88 4.01
CA ALA A 23 1.44 5.57 3.42
C ALA A 23 2.57 5.52 2.39
N ARG A 24 3.21 6.66 2.06
CA ARG A 24 4.30 6.73 1.08
C ARG A 24 5.51 5.91 1.56
N GLY A 25 5.92 4.96 0.75
CA GLY A 25 6.99 4.02 1.02
C GLY A 25 6.63 2.86 1.94
N MET A 26 5.34 2.62 2.18
CA MET A 26 4.86 1.60 3.10
C MET A 26 4.07 0.48 2.39
N ARG A 27 3.99 -0.69 3.03
CA ARG A 27 3.16 -1.84 2.64
C ARG A 27 2.38 -2.38 3.85
N LEU A 28 1.39 -3.24 3.62
CA LEU A 28 0.63 -3.87 4.69
C LEU A 28 1.53 -4.75 5.58
N ASP A 29 1.36 -4.62 6.90
CA ASP A 29 2.01 -5.48 7.90
C ASP A 29 1.21 -6.76 8.13
N ILE A 30 1.21 -7.63 7.13
CA ILE A 30 0.53 -8.92 7.16
C ILE A 30 1.46 -10.00 6.58
N ALA A 31 1.12 -11.26 6.83
CA ALA A 31 1.88 -12.40 6.34
C ALA A 31 2.12 -12.31 4.81
N ALA A 32 3.33 -12.64 4.38
CA ALA A 32 3.71 -12.60 2.97
C ALA A 32 2.78 -13.48 2.11
N GLY A 33 2.41 -13.00 0.92
CA GLY A 33 1.49 -13.69 0.02
C GLY A 33 0.00 -13.53 0.38
N THR A 34 -0.33 -13.04 1.58
CA THR A 34 -1.72 -12.75 1.96
C THR A 34 -2.17 -11.36 1.48
N ALA A 35 -3.47 -11.09 1.63
CA ALA A 35 -4.09 -9.84 1.22
C ALA A 35 -5.22 -9.43 2.16
N MET A 36 -5.48 -8.13 2.21
CA MET A 36 -6.62 -7.57 2.93
C MET A 36 -7.71 -7.13 1.94
N ARG A 37 -8.96 -7.49 2.24
CA ARG A 37 -10.13 -7.16 1.44
C ARG A 37 -10.92 -6.03 2.09
N PHE A 38 -11.31 -5.07 1.26
CA PHE A 38 -12.16 -3.93 1.58
C PHE A 38 -13.43 -4.03 0.74
N GLU A 39 -14.57 -4.26 1.39
CA GLU A 39 -15.88 -4.20 0.74
C GLU A 39 -16.31 -2.76 0.47
N PRO A 40 -17.26 -2.51 -0.46
CA PRO A 40 -17.81 -1.18 -0.67
C PRO A 40 -18.37 -0.57 0.64
N GLY A 41 -17.89 0.63 0.99
CA GLY A 41 -18.30 1.33 2.22
C GLY A 41 -17.66 0.82 3.51
N GLN A 42 -16.81 -0.21 3.45
CA GLN A 42 -16.14 -0.74 4.63
C GLN A 42 -14.99 0.18 5.08
N GLU A 43 -14.93 0.43 6.38
CA GLU A 43 -13.82 1.10 7.06
C GLU A 43 -13.05 0.09 7.91
N ARG A 44 -11.72 0.19 7.90
CA ARG A 44 -10.81 -0.63 8.71
C ARG A 44 -9.52 0.12 9.01
N ASP A 45 -9.05 -0.03 10.24
CA ASP A 45 -7.69 0.32 10.60
C ASP A 45 -6.71 -0.72 10.08
N VAL A 46 -5.58 -0.27 9.57
CA VAL A 46 -4.52 -1.11 9.04
C VAL A 46 -3.16 -0.69 9.56
N THR A 47 -2.33 -1.68 9.86
CA THR A 47 -0.92 -1.45 10.21
C THR A 47 -0.08 -1.52 8.94
N LEU A 48 0.79 -0.53 8.77
CA LEU A 48 1.73 -0.45 7.66
C LEU A 48 3.16 -0.54 8.17
N VAL A 49 4.01 -1.18 7.37
CA VAL A 49 5.46 -1.29 7.59
C VAL A 49 6.22 -0.72 6.39
N PRO A 50 7.41 -0.14 6.61
CA PRO A 50 8.20 0.42 5.53
C PRO A 50 8.68 -0.66 4.56
N LEU A 51 8.77 -0.28 3.28
CA LEU A 51 9.50 -1.05 2.29
C LEU A 51 10.98 -1.13 2.72
N GLY A 52 11.55 -2.34 2.62
CA GLY A 52 12.97 -2.59 2.91
C GLY A 52 13.89 -2.37 1.70
N GLY A 53 15.13 -2.83 1.82
CA GLY A 53 16.12 -2.76 0.74
C GLY A 53 16.51 -1.33 0.37
N LYS A 54 16.67 -1.06 -0.94
CA LYS A 54 17.07 0.26 -1.45
C LYS A 54 15.99 1.36 -1.33
N ARG A 55 14.76 0.97 -0.97
CA ARG A 55 13.59 1.88 -0.91
C ARG A 55 13.37 2.63 -2.23
N GLU A 56 13.44 1.89 -3.33
CA GLU A 56 13.08 2.38 -4.66
C GLU A 56 11.80 1.70 -5.13
N VAL A 57 10.91 2.48 -5.73
CA VAL A 57 9.57 2.05 -6.14
C VAL A 57 9.40 2.32 -7.62
N TYR A 58 9.19 1.26 -8.41
CA TYR A 58 8.92 1.31 -9.84
C TYR A 58 7.66 0.47 -10.15
N GLY A 59 6.87 0.90 -11.14
CA GLY A 59 5.61 0.24 -11.49
C GLY A 59 4.42 0.82 -10.74
N PHE A 60 3.53 -0.03 -10.20
CA PHE A 60 2.29 0.36 -9.51
C PHE A 60 1.41 1.31 -10.32
N GLN A 61 1.11 2.52 -9.82
CA GLN A 61 0.43 3.57 -10.57
C GLN A 61 1.41 4.60 -11.13
N GLN A 62 2.72 4.28 -11.12
CA GLN A 62 3.82 5.11 -11.60
C GLN A 62 3.93 6.45 -10.87
N LYS A 63 3.46 6.53 -9.61
CA LYS A 63 3.46 7.78 -8.82
C LYS A 63 4.82 8.10 -8.18
N VAL A 64 5.71 7.11 -8.07
CA VAL A 64 7.06 7.30 -7.50
C VAL A 64 8.17 7.13 -8.54
N MET A 65 8.22 5.99 -9.23
CA MET A 65 9.17 5.70 -10.33
C MET A 65 10.64 6.01 -10.01
N GLY A 66 11.09 5.70 -8.79
CA GLY A 66 12.43 6.02 -8.35
C GLY A 66 12.62 5.83 -6.84
N LYS A 67 13.64 6.50 -6.30
CA LYS A 67 13.94 6.48 -4.87
C LYS A 67 12.85 7.23 -4.08
N LEU A 68 12.45 6.65 -2.95
CA LEU A 68 11.50 7.26 -2.01
C LEU A 68 12.11 8.46 -1.29
#